data_AF-A0A6G2DNT2-F1
#
_entry.id   AF-A0A6G2DNT2-F1
#
_cell.length_a   1.000
_cell.length_b   1.000
_cell.length_c   1.000
_cell.angle_alpha   90.00
_cell.angle_beta   90.00
_cell.angle_gamma   90.00
#
_symmetry.space_group_name_H-M   'P 1'
#
loop_
_entity.id
_entity.type
_entity.pdbx_description
1 polymer ?
#
loop_
_entity_poly.entity_id
_entity_poly.type
_entity_poly.pdbx_seq_one_letter_code
_entity_poly.pdbx_strand_id
1 'polypeptide(L)' 'MDKKNLLVLVTGSVGASNVDTYLYYIKKFYNVKVILSENSKKFISKELISYFCDKVY' A
#
# COMPACT_ATOMS: atom_id res chain seq x y z
N MET A 1 -9.81 -18.19 10.40
CA MET A 1 -9.93 -16.86 11.04
C MET A 1 -9.90 -15.84 9.94
N ASP A 2 -10.92 -14.99 9.84
CA ASP A 2 -10.92 -13.92 8.85
C ASP A 2 -9.83 -12.90 9.17
N LYS A 3 -9.10 -12.47 8.12
CA LYS A 3 -8.09 -11.43 8.24
C LYS A 3 -8.76 -10.12 8.65
N LYS A 4 -8.14 -9.39 9.59
CA LYS A 4 -8.60 -8.05 9.97
C LYS A 4 -8.32 -7.06 8.83
N ASN A 5 -9.13 -6.01 8.74
CA ASN A 5 -8.92 -4.93 7.79
C ASN A 5 -7.83 -3.97 8.29
N LEU A 6 -6.89 -3.60 7.42
CA LEU A 6 -5.85 -2.61 7.69
C LEU A 6 -5.87 -1.53 6.61
N LEU A 7 -5.83 -0.26 7.03
CA LEU A 7 -5.68 0.88 6.14
C LEU A 7 -4.27 1.44 6.27
N VAL A 8 -3.56 1.55 5.14
CA VAL A 8 -2.20 2.10 5.06
C VAL A 8 -2.25 3.41 4.30
N LEU A 9 -1.72 4.48 4.91
CA LEU A 9 -1.61 5.79 4.30
C LEU A 9 -0.17 6.00 3.84
N VAL A 10 0.03 6.24 2.54
CA VAL A 10 1.37 6.46 1.97
C VAL A 10 1.56 7.95 1.67
N THR A 11 2.55 8.54 2.33
CA THR A 11 2.90 9.96 2.21
C THR A 11 4.07 10.16 1.25
N GLY A 12 4.30 11.41 0.84
CA GLY A 12 5.39 11.77 -0.06
C GLY A 12 6.76 11.66 0.62
N SER A 13 7.36 10.49 0.55
CA SER A 13 8.73 10.20 0.99
C SER A 13 9.40 9.31 -0.04
N VAL A 14 10.72 9.41 -0.17
CA VAL A 14 11.50 8.50 -1.03
C VAL A 14 11.23 7.04 -0.63
N GLY A 15 11.04 6.75 0.66
CA GLY A 15 10.72 5.40 1.14
C GLY A 15 9.39 4.83 0.60
N ALA A 16 8.50 5.65 0.05
CA ALA A 16 7.29 5.19 -0.62
C ALA A 16 7.59 4.32 -1.85
N SER A 17 8.78 4.43 -2.45
CA SER A 17 9.21 3.57 -3.56
C SER A 17 9.31 2.09 -3.17
N ASN A 18 9.48 1.80 -1.88
CA ASN A 18 9.71 0.45 -1.35
C ASN A 18 8.50 -0.09 -0.57
N VAL A 19 7.35 0.60 -0.64
CA VAL A 19 6.16 0.24 0.15
C VAL A 19 5.57 -1.12 -0.29
N ASP A 20 5.81 -1.52 -1.53
CA ASP A 20 5.45 -2.83 -2.10
C ASP A 20 5.97 -4.00 -1.25
N THR A 21 7.21 -3.92 -0.77
CA THR A 21 7.84 -4.97 0.06
C THR A 21 7.11 -5.13 1.39
N TYR A 22 6.71 -4.01 2.01
CA TYR A 22 5.93 -4.03 3.26
C TYR A 22 4.52 -4.58 3.02
N LEU A 23 3.85 -4.14 1.95
CA LEU A 23 2.51 -4.57 1.61
C LEU A 23 2.47 -6.07 1.30
N TYR A 24 3.45 -6.59 0.56
CA TYR A 24 3.61 -8.02 0.30
C TYR A 24 3.66 -8.85 1.59
N TYR A 25 4.45 -8.41 2.58
CA TYR A 25 4.54 -9.09 3.86
C TYR A 25 3.25 -8.97 4.68
N ILE A 26 2.71 -7.76 4.83
CA ILE A 26 1.54 -7.47 5.68
C ILE A 26 0.26 -8.13 5.14
N LYS A 27 0.12 -8.24 3.82
CA LYS A 27 -1.03 -8.92 3.17
C LYS A 27 -1.16 -10.39 3.57
N LYS A 28 -0.10 -11.02 4.07
CA LYS A 28 -0.18 -12.38 4.66
C LYS A 28 -1.11 -12.44 5.88
N PHE A 29 -1.28 -11.33 6.59
CA PHE A 29 -1.98 -11.26 7.88
C PHE A 29 -3.28 -10.42 7.84
N TYR A 30 -3.41 -9.49 6.89
CA TYR A 30 -4.52 -8.51 6.84
C TYR A 30 -5.15 -8.40 5.45
N ASN A 31 -6.38 -7.88 5.40
CA ASN A 31 -6.98 -7.31 4.19
C ASN A 31 -6.54 -5.85 4.10
N VAL A 32 -5.65 -5.54 3.18
CA VAL A 32 -4.90 -4.28 3.12
C VAL A 32 -5.53 -3.33 2.11
N LYS A 33 -5.92 -2.16 2.58
CA LYS A 33 -6.36 -1.03 1.74
C LYS A 33 -5.33 0.08 1.82
N VAL A 34 -5.06 0.77 0.71
CA VAL A 34 -4.03 1.81 0.63
C VAL A 34 -4.63 3.13 0.14
N ILE A 35 -4.22 4.25 0.73
CA ILE A 35 -4.47 5.60 0.20
C ILE A 35 -3.12 6.23 -0.13
N LEU A 36 -2.99 6.71 -1.37
CA LEU A 36 -1.79 7.42 -1.83
C LEU A 36 -2.01 8.93 -1.76
N SER A 37 -1.18 9.65 -1.01
CA SER A 37 -1.13 11.11 -1.11
C SER A 37 -0.68 11.55 -2.51
N GLU A 38 -1.08 12.73 -2.97
CA GLU A 38 -0.64 13.25 -4.28
C GLU A 38 0.89 13.28 -4.43
N ASN A 39 1.62 13.61 -3.36
CA ASN A 39 3.08 13.59 -3.38
C ASN A 39 3.67 12.17 -3.43
N SER A 40 3.03 11.16 -2.83
CA SER A 40 3.52 9.78 -2.92
C SER A 40 3.47 9.23 -4.35
N LYS A 41 2.50 9.68 -5.15
CA LYS A 41 2.34 9.27 -6.56
C LYS A 41 3.54 9.62 -7.45
N LYS A 42 4.42 10.53 -7.00
CA LYS A 42 5.71 10.85 -7.66
C LYS A 42 6.76 9.75 -7.49
N PHE A 43 6.64 8.93 -6.45
CA PHE A 43 7.58 7.87 -6.09
C PHE A 43 7.06 6.48 -6.41
N ILE A 44 5.73 6.31 -6.47
CA ILE A 44 5.10 5.01 -6.67
C ILE A 44 3.77 5.16 -7.42
N SER A 45 3.51 4.30 -8.40
CA SER A 45 2.26 4.34 -9.16
C SER A 45 1.14 3.56 -8.47
N LYS A 46 -0.12 4.01 -8.69
CA LYS A 46 -1.31 3.33 -8.19
C LYS A 46 -1.44 1.92 -8.77
N GLU A 47 -1.08 1.78 -10.04
CA GLU A 47 -1.11 0.52 -10.78
C GLU A 47 -0.17 -0.51 -10.15
N LEU A 48 1.07 -0.12 -9.84
CA LEU A 48 2.03 -1.03 -9.21
C LEU A 48 1.57 -1.48 -7.82
N ILE A 49 1.06 -0.56 -7.00
CA ILE A 49 0.59 -0.87 -5.65
C ILE A 49 -0.66 -1.76 -5.64
N SER A 50 -1.47 -1.71 -6.69
CA SER A 50 -2.66 -2.57 -6.80
C SER A 50 -2.34 -4.07 -6.78
N TYR A 51 -1.12 -4.48 -7.18
CA TYR A 51 -0.68 -5.88 -7.09
C TYR A 51 -0.39 -6.36 -5.65
N PHE A 52 -0.12 -5.44 -4.72
CA PHE A 52 0.35 -5.77 -3.36
C PHE A 52 -0.68 -5.51 -2.25
N CYS A 53 -1.85 -4.98 -2.59
CA CYS A 53 -2.94 -4.72 -1.63
C CYS A 53 -4.29 -5.19 -2.22
N ASP A 54 -5.38 -5.01 -1.48
CA ASP A 54 -6.73 -5.41 -1.91
C ASP A 54 -7.50 -4.26 -2.57
N LYS A 55 -7.16 -3.01 -2.23
CA LYS A 55 -7.72 -1.82 -2.85
C LYS A 55 -6.82 -0.61 -2.67
N VAL A 56 -6.67 0.19 -3.73
CA VAL A 56 -6.03 1.51 -3.68
C VAL A 56 -7.07 2.59 -3.94
N TYR A 57 -7.14 3.58 -3.05
CA TYR A 57 -7.94 4.79 -3.20
C TYR A 57 -7.10 5.86 -3.89
#